data_AF-A0A0C5CDM5-F1
#
_entry.id   AF-A0A0C5CDM5-F1
#
_cell.length_a   1.000
_cell.length_b   1.000
_cell.length_c   1.000
_cell.angle_alpha   90.00
_cell.angle_beta   90.00
_cell.angle_gamma   90.00
#
_symmetry.space_group_name_H-M   'P 1'
#
loop_
_entity.id
_entity.type
_entity.pdbx_description
1 polymer ?
#
loop_
_entity_poly.entity_id
_entity_poly.type
_entity_poly.pdbx_seq_one_letter_code
_entity_poly.pdbx_strand_id
1 'polypeptide(L)'
;MLLRRLIQICLVLIGGTLGVFLLPDFYKLVKVDYVLINNPYVSALLGAIIFYLITFWSIHYIVDFVDWFEDSLVKVPMTEIFSGTFGLVLGLIIAYLASIPVRGIPIVNTIVSITLTVLLGYIGFQVGFKKREEIFNLFFNRQHRRKGGTEQEGHPQPGKQVKILDTSVVIDGRIADICQTGFLDGPIVIPLFVLEELQHIADSSDALKRNRGRRGLDILNRIQNELPIEVQMYEGDFEDIQEVDSKLIKLAKLMNGIVVTNDYNLNKVCEFQKVKVLNINDLANAVKPVVLPGEELNVQLIKDGKEHHQGIAYLDDGTMIVVEEGKNYIGKRIDVLVTSVLQTSAGRMIFAKPKLLEKAL
;
A
#
# COMPACT_ATOMS: atom_id res chain seq x y z
N MET A 1 0.94 -6.48 33.46
CA MET A 1 0.66 -6.60 34.92
C MET A 1 -0.82 -6.83 35.23
N LEU A 2 -1.74 -6.12 34.55
CA LEU A 2 -3.20 -6.32 34.71
C LEU A 2 -3.67 -7.71 34.26
N LEU A 3 -3.25 -8.18 33.08
CA LEU A 3 -3.61 -9.50 32.54
C LEU A 3 -3.24 -10.65 33.49
N ARG A 4 -2.03 -10.61 34.06
CA ARG A 4 -1.53 -11.60 35.03
C ARG A 4 -2.42 -11.71 36.27
N ARG A 5 -2.87 -10.57 36.81
CA ARG A 5 -3.78 -10.52 37.96
C ARG A 5 -5.17 -11.06 37.61
N LEU A 6 -5.65 -10.76 36.41
CA LEU A 6 -6.95 -11.24 35.94
C LEU A 6 -6.96 -12.77 35.79
N ILE A 7 -5.92 -13.34 35.17
CA ILE A 7 -5.75 -14.80 35.05
C ILE A 7 -5.67 -15.47 36.42
N GLN A 8 -4.93 -14.88 37.37
CA GLN A 8 -4.86 -15.37 38.75
C GLN A 8 -6.22 -15.43 39.43
N ILE A 9 -7.01 -14.35 39.32
CA ILE A 9 -8.36 -14.32 39.91
C ILE A 9 -9.26 -15.38 39.26
N CYS A 10 -9.22 -15.52 37.94
CA CYS A 10 -10.00 -16.53 37.23
C CYS A 10 -9.62 -17.96 37.65
N LEU A 11 -8.32 -18.28 37.74
CA LEU A 11 -7.86 -19.61 38.16
C LEU A 11 -8.25 -19.93 39.60
N VAL A 12 -8.18 -18.97 40.51
CA VAL A 12 -8.62 -19.15 41.90
C VAL A 12 -10.13 -19.40 41.98
N LEU A 13 -10.93 -18.66 41.21
CA LEU A 13 -12.38 -18.87 41.15
C LEU A 13 -12.74 -20.25 40.56
N ILE A 14 -12.09 -20.65 39.46
CA ILE A 14 -12.26 -21.97 38.84
C ILE A 14 -11.81 -23.08 39.80
N GLY A 15 -10.69 -22.90 40.51
CA GLY A 15 -10.21 -23.86 41.50
C GLY A 15 -11.14 -24.01 42.69
N GLY A 16 -11.74 -22.91 43.15
CA GLY A 16 -12.75 -22.94 44.20
C GLY A 16 -14.01 -23.70 43.77
N THR A 17 -14.53 -23.43 42.57
CA THR A 17 -15.72 -24.14 42.06
C THR A 17 -15.46 -25.62 41.80
N LEU A 18 -14.35 -25.95 41.13
CA LEU A 18 -13.95 -27.35 40.91
C LEU A 18 -13.65 -28.07 42.23
N GLY A 19 -13.09 -27.38 43.22
CA GLY A 19 -12.88 -27.91 44.56
C GLY A 19 -14.17 -28.38 45.21
N VAL A 20 -15.26 -27.61 45.09
CA VAL A 20 -16.58 -28.00 45.63
C VAL A 20 -17.14 -29.24 44.95
N PHE A 21 -16.95 -29.41 43.64
CA PHE A 21 -17.52 -30.54 42.89
C PHE A 21 -16.65 -31.81 42.96
N LEU A 22 -15.32 -31.68 42.87
CA LEU A 22 -14.42 -32.83 42.72
C LEU A 22 -13.88 -33.38 44.04
N LEU A 23 -13.61 -32.51 45.03
CA LEU A 23 -13.02 -32.97 46.30
C LEU A 23 -13.95 -33.88 47.13
N PRO A 24 -15.28 -33.69 47.18
CA PRO A 24 -16.16 -34.61 47.92
C PRO A 24 -16.13 -36.05 47.39
N ASP A 25 -16.06 -36.22 46.06
CA ASP A 25 -15.97 -37.54 45.44
C ASP A 25 -14.59 -38.18 45.68
N PHE A 26 -13.54 -37.35 45.72
CA PHE A 26 -12.20 -37.79 46.13
C PHE A 26 -12.15 -38.24 47.60
N TYR A 27 -12.76 -37.48 48.52
CA TYR A 27 -12.81 -37.84 49.95
C TYR A 27 -13.52 -39.17 50.20
N LYS A 28 -14.60 -39.45 49.45
CA LYS A 28 -15.28 -40.75 49.48
C LYS A 28 -14.40 -41.90 48.99
N LEU A 29 -13.58 -41.67 47.96
CA LEU A 29 -12.65 -42.66 47.44
C LEU A 29 -11.54 -43.02 48.44
N VAL A 30 -11.04 -42.01 49.17
CA VAL A 30 -9.94 -42.15 50.16
C VAL A 30 -10.45 -42.53 51.56
N LYS A 31 -11.78 -42.62 51.76
CA LYS A 31 -12.45 -42.93 53.05
C LYS A 31 -12.08 -41.97 54.19
N VAL A 32 -11.95 -40.67 53.89
CA VAL A 32 -11.67 -39.64 54.89
C VAL A 32 -13.01 -39.07 55.41
N ASP A 33 -13.49 -39.60 56.54
CA ASP A 33 -14.82 -39.29 57.09
C ASP A 33 -14.76 -38.33 58.29
N TYR A 34 -14.04 -37.21 58.15
CA TYR A 34 -14.04 -36.15 59.15
C TYR A 34 -15.08 -35.08 58.78
N VAL A 35 -16.05 -34.84 59.67
CA VAL A 35 -17.14 -33.85 59.51
C VAL A 35 -16.62 -32.44 59.23
N LEU A 36 -15.41 -32.10 59.71
CA LEU A 36 -14.76 -30.81 59.45
C LEU A 36 -14.20 -30.68 58.01
N ILE A 37 -13.84 -31.78 57.36
CA ILE A 37 -13.23 -31.80 56.03
C ILE A 37 -14.32 -31.88 54.94
N ASN A 38 -15.42 -32.57 55.23
CA ASN A 38 -16.55 -32.72 54.30
C ASN A 38 -17.51 -31.52 54.35
N ASN A 39 -16.95 -30.30 54.27
CA ASN A 39 -17.72 -29.06 54.21
C ASN A 39 -17.45 -28.36 52.86
N PRO A 40 -18.49 -27.98 52.09
CA PRO A 40 -18.33 -27.27 50.81
C PRO A 40 -17.41 -26.04 50.89
N TYR A 41 -17.43 -25.30 51.99
CA TYR A 41 -16.58 -24.13 52.17
C TYR A 41 -15.09 -24.50 52.33
N VAL A 42 -14.81 -25.62 53.00
CA VAL A 42 -13.43 -26.12 53.16
C VAL A 42 -12.92 -26.69 51.83
N SER A 43 -13.75 -27.41 51.09
CA SER A 43 -13.43 -27.89 49.73
C SER A 43 -13.18 -26.74 48.76
N ALA A 44 -13.97 -25.66 48.83
CA ALA A 44 -13.75 -24.46 48.03
C ALA A 44 -12.41 -23.79 48.36
N LEU A 45 -12.09 -23.64 49.65
CA LEU A 45 -10.84 -23.04 50.11
C LEU A 45 -9.63 -23.88 49.67
N LEU A 46 -9.67 -25.19 49.85
CA LEU A 46 -8.61 -26.10 49.43
C LEU A 46 -8.41 -26.09 47.91
N GLY A 47 -9.49 -26.15 47.13
CA GLY A 47 -9.43 -26.06 45.67
C GLY A 47 -8.85 -24.73 45.19
N ALA A 48 -9.24 -23.62 45.83
CA ALA A 48 -8.70 -22.29 45.55
C ALA A 48 -7.19 -22.19 45.87
N ILE A 49 -6.75 -22.74 47.00
CA ILE A 49 -5.32 -22.76 47.39
C ILE A 49 -4.50 -23.60 46.39
N ILE A 50 -5.00 -24.78 46.01
CA ILE A 50 -4.33 -25.66 45.05
C ILE A 50 -4.15 -24.95 43.70
N PHE A 51 -5.22 -24.34 43.17
CA PHE A 51 -5.14 -23.60 41.90
C PHE A 51 -4.30 -22.32 41.99
N TYR A 52 -4.29 -21.65 43.14
CA TYR A 52 -3.41 -20.52 43.39
C TYR A 52 -1.94 -20.92 43.28
N LEU A 53 -1.56 -22.07 43.85
CA LEU A 53 -0.20 -22.61 43.72
C LEU A 53 0.13 -23.00 42.28
N ILE A 54 -0.79 -23.67 41.58
CA ILE A 54 -0.63 -24.03 40.15
C ILE A 54 -0.41 -22.79 39.28
N THR A 55 -1.01 -21.65 39.67
CA THR A 55 -0.88 -20.42 38.91
C THR A 55 0.56 -19.96 38.81
N PHE A 56 1.41 -20.15 39.83
CA PHE A 56 2.82 -19.74 39.75
C PHE A 56 3.57 -20.39 38.58
N TRP A 57 3.22 -21.62 38.22
CA TRP A 57 3.81 -22.34 37.09
C TRP A 57 3.09 -22.07 35.76
N SER A 58 1.75 -22.10 35.78
CA SER A 58 0.93 -22.02 34.55
C SER A 58 0.84 -20.60 33.97
N ILE A 59 1.04 -19.56 34.78
CA ILE A 59 0.81 -18.17 34.38
C ILE A 59 1.67 -17.73 33.20
N HIS A 60 2.90 -18.22 33.07
CA HIS A 60 3.79 -17.85 31.96
C HIS A 60 3.24 -18.39 30.64
N TYR A 61 2.86 -19.67 30.59
CA TYR A 61 2.27 -20.29 29.40
C TYR A 61 0.95 -19.64 28.97
N ILE A 62 0.09 -19.30 29.93
CA ILE A 62 -1.20 -18.67 29.62
C ILE A 62 -0.99 -17.25 29.08
N VAL A 63 -0.08 -16.48 29.68
CA VAL A 63 0.22 -15.12 29.19
C VAL A 63 0.83 -15.17 27.80
N ASP A 64 1.84 -16.02 27.57
CA ASP A 64 2.47 -16.16 26.25
C ASP A 64 1.46 -16.61 25.17
N PHE A 65 0.51 -17.48 25.54
CA PHE A 65 -0.57 -17.90 24.65
C PHE A 65 -1.54 -16.76 24.32
N VAL A 66 -1.92 -15.94 25.31
CA VAL A 66 -2.80 -14.79 25.11
C VAL A 66 -2.12 -13.74 24.24
N ASP A 67 -0.85 -13.43 24.52
CA ASP A 67 -0.08 -12.46 23.75
C ASP A 67 0.10 -12.95 22.30
N TRP A 68 0.40 -14.25 22.09
CA TRP A 68 0.44 -14.85 20.76
C TRP A 68 -0.91 -14.76 20.03
N PHE A 69 -2.01 -14.98 20.75
CA PHE A 69 -3.35 -14.92 20.18
C PHE A 69 -3.75 -13.49 19.80
N GLU A 70 -3.45 -12.51 20.66
CA GLU A 70 -3.67 -11.09 20.40
C GLU A 70 -2.87 -10.63 19.18
N ASP A 71 -1.58 -10.95 19.13
CA ASP A 71 -0.71 -10.64 18.00
C ASP A 71 -1.20 -11.27 16.69
N SER A 72 -1.70 -12.50 16.77
CA SER A 72 -2.23 -13.21 15.61
C SER A 72 -3.54 -12.61 15.12
N LEU A 73 -4.44 -12.20 16.03
CA LEU A 73 -5.70 -11.56 15.65
C LEU A 73 -5.52 -10.16 15.07
N VAL A 74 -4.62 -9.37 15.65
CA VAL A 74 -4.39 -7.98 15.22
C VAL A 74 -3.73 -7.91 13.84
N LYS A 75 -2.90 -8.90 13.49
CA LYS A 75 -2.20 -8.95 12.20
C LYS A 75 -3.07 -9.46 11.05
N VAL A 76 -4.19 -10.13 11.35
CA VAL A 76 -5.08 -10.68 10.31
C VAL A 76 -6.05 -9.60 9.82
N PRO A 77 -6.08 -9.30 8.50
CA PRO A 77 -7.05 -8.39 7.92
C PRO A 77 -8.50 -8.80 8.24
N MET A 78 -9.36 -7.83 8.57
CA MET A 78 -10.78 -8.10 8.86
C MET A 78 -11.48 -8.87 7.72
N THR A 79 -11.10 -8.60 6.47
CA THR A 79 -11.64 -9.29 5.29
C THR A 79 -11.39 -10.79 5.30
N GLU A 80 -10.24 -11.24 5.84
CA GLU A 80 -9.90 -12.67 5.96
C GLU A 80 -10.76 -13.37 7.01
N ILE A 81 -11.04 -12.69 8.12
CA ILE A 81 -11.91 -13.20 9.19
C ILE A 81 -13.34 -13.37 8.63
N PHE A 82 -13.86 -12.34 7.95
CA PHE A 82 -15.20 -12.40 7.38
C PHE A 82 -15.34 -13.45 6.27
N SER A 83 -14.41 -13.51 5.32
CA SER A 83 -14.49 -14.48 4.21
C SER A 83 -14.28 -15.92 4.67
N GLY A 84 -13.36 -16.14 5.61
CA GLY A 84 -13.13 -17.46 6.24
C GLY A 84 -14.36 -17.93 7.01
N THR A 85 -14.97 -17.05 7.81
CA THR A 85 -16.20 -17.37 8.57
C THR A 85 -17.36 -17.68 7.63
N PHE A 86 -17.53 -16.89 6.57
CA PHE A 86 -18.56 -17.14 5.56
C PHE A 86 -18.37 -18.49 4.84
N GLY A 87 -17.13 -18.81 4.46
CA GLY A 87 -16.77 -20.10 3.88
C GLY A 87 -17.04 -21.27 4.83
N LEU A 88 -16.73 -21.11 6.12
CA LEU A 88 -17.02 -22.11 7.15
C LEU A 88 -18.52 -22.35 7.30
N VAL A 89 -19.32 -21.29 7.38
CA VAL A 89 -20.79 -21.40 7.49
C VAL A 89 -21.36 -22.12 6.27
N LEU A 90 -20.94 -21.74 5.05
CA LEU A 90 -21.34 -22.43 3.82
C LEU A 90 -20.94 -23.91 3.84
N GLY A 91 -19.71 -24.22 4.25
CA GLY A 91 -19.22 -25.59 4.37
C GLY A 91 -20.05 -26.42 5.34
N LEU A 92 -20.43 -25.85 6.48
CA LEU A 92 -21.29 -26.51 7.47
C LEU A 92 -22.72 -26.71 6.97
N ILE A 93 -23.29 -25.75 6.23
CA ILE A 93 -24.61 -25.90 5.59
C ILE A 93 -24.58 -27.05 4.59
N ILE A 94 -23.56 -27.09 3.73
CA ILE A 94 -23.38 -28.17 2.75
C ILE A 94 -23.21 -29.51 3.48
N ALA A 95 -22.43 -29.55 4.57
CA ALA A 95 -22.26 -30.74 5.38
C ALA A 95 -23.57 -31.23 5.98
N TYR A 96 -24.38 -30.32 6.50
CA TYR A 96 -25.69 -30.64 7.06
C TYR A 96 -26.61 -31.23 5.97
N LEU A 97 -26.65 -30.64 4.78
CA LEU A 97 -27.45 -31.17 3.66
C LEU A 97 -26.97 -32.55 3.21
N ALA A 98 -25.66 -32.74 3.09
CA ALA A 98 -25.05 -34.01 2.73
C ALA A 98 -25.21 -35.10 3.80
N SER A 99 -25.52 -34.73 5.06
CA SER A 99 -25.83 -35.70 6.12
C SER A 99 -27.22 -36.34 5.95
N ILE A 100 -28.16 -35.71 5.22
CA ILE A 100 -29.56 -36.14 5.12
C ILE A 100 -29.71 -37.58 4.57
N PRO A 101 -29.05 -37.98 3.47
CA PRO A 101 -29.18 -39.33 2.91
C PRO A 101 -28.61 -40.42 3.84
N VAL A 102 -27.63 -40.05 4.67
CA VAL A 102 -26.90 -40.96 5.56
C VAL A 102 -27.70 -41.30 6.83
N ARG A 103 -28.74 -40.51 7.15
CA ARG A 103 -29.57 -40.69 8.36
C ARG A 103 -30.30 -42.02 8.43
N GLY A 104 -30.49 -42.71 7.30
CA GLY A 104 -31.19 -43.99 7.24
C GLY A 104 -30.44 -45.19 7.81
N ILE A 105 -29.13 -45.07 8.12
CA ILE A 105 -28.31 -46.19 8.61
C ILE A 105 -27.88 -45.93 10.07
N PRO A 106 -28.48 -46.62 11.07
CA PRO A 106 -28.09 -46.46 12.47
C PRO A 106 -26.62 -46.89 12.67
N ILE A 107 -25.85 -46.13 13.46
CA ILE A 107 -24.39 -46.23 13.69
C ILE A 107 -23.53 -45.54 12.63
N VAL A 108 -23.73 -45.82 11.33
CA VAL A 108 -22.94 -45.18 10.26
C VAL A 108 -23.22 -43.66 10.20
N ASN A 109 -24.46 -43.27 10.46
CA ASN A 109 -24.90 -41.88 10.48
C ASN A 109 -24.03 -40.98 11.39
N THR A 110 -23.75 -41.38 12.63
CA THR A 110 -23.04 -40.52 13.59
C THR A 110 -21.59 -40.29 13.16
N ILE A 111 -20.87 -41.35 12.82
CA ILE A 111 -19.46 -41.27 12.44
C ILE A 111 -19.31 -40.50 11.12
N VAL A 112 -20.12 -40.84 10.12
CA VAL A 112 -20.08 -40.17 8.82
C VAL A 112 -20.47 -38.71 8.96
N SER A 113 -21.54 -38.39 9.71
CA SER A 113 -21.96 -36.99 9.89
C SER A 113 -20.89 -36.15 10.56
N ILE A 114 -20.26 -36.62 11.64
CA ILE A 114 -19.18 -35.89 12.32
C ILE A 114 -18.00 -35.69 11.37
N THR A 115 -17.58 -36.76 10.67
CA THR A 115 -16.47 -36.71 9.72
C THR A 115 -16.74 -35.69 8.62
N LEU A 116 -17.96 -35.70 8.09
CA LEU A 116 -18.39 -34.86 6.98
C LEU A 116 -18.52 -33.39 7.42
N THR A 117 -19.01 -33.12 8.63
CA THR A 117 -19.05 -31.78 9.23
C THR A 117 -17.65 -31.20 9.43
N VAL A 118 -16.72 -31.97 9.99
CA VAL A 118 -15.34 -31.49 10.21
C VAL A 118 -14.64 -31.24 8.88
N LEU A 119 -14.73 -32.20 7.95
CA LEU A 119 -14.03 -32.14 6.67
C LEU A 119 -14.56 -31.00 5.79
N LEU A 120 -15.88 -30.88 5.62
CA LEU A 120 -16.46 -29.81 4.80
C LEU A 120 -16.41 -28.44 5.48
N GLY A 121 -16.47 -28.38 6.81
CA GLY A 121 -16.22 -27.14 7.55
C GLY A 121 -14.80 -26.64 7.33
N TYR A 122 -13.81 -27.53 7.40
CA TYR A 122 -12.40 -27.21 7.13
C TYR A 122 -12.18 -26.77 5.68
N ILE A 123 -12.71 -27.51 4.70
CA ILE A 123 -12.60 -27.13 3.28
C ILE A 123 -13.30 -25.79 3.03
N GLY A 124 -14.50 -25.59 3.58
CA GLY A 124 -15.24 -24.33 3.46
C GLY A 124 -14.45 -23.14 4.00
N PHE A 125 -13.86 -23.27 5.19
CA PHE A 125 -12.97 -22.26 5.74
C PHE A 125 -11.74 -22.03 4.85
N GLN A 126 -11.07 -23.10 4.40
CA GLN A 126 -9.85 -23.00 3.60
C GLN A 126 -10.10 -22.32 2.25
N VAL A 127 -11.24 -22.62 1.61
CA VAL A 127 -11.68 -21.95 0.38
C VAL A 127 -12.02 -20.49 0.67
N GLY A 128 -12.82 -20.20 1.71
CA GLY A 128 -13.16 -18.83 2.10
C GLY A 128 -11.95 -17.95 2.42
N PHE A 129 -10.92 -18.54 3.03
CA PHE A 129 -9.68 -17.86 3.39
C PHE A 129 -8.75 -17.67 2.19
N LYS A 130 -8.52 -18.71 1.38
CA LYS A 130 -7.59 -18.66 0.23
C LYS A 130 -8.17 -17.94 -0.99
N LYS A 131 -9.48 -18.07 -1.23
CA LYS A 131 -10.18 -17.50 -2.40
C LYS A 131 -10.93 -16.21 -2.07
N ARG A 132 -10.55 -15.53 -0.98
CA ARG A 132 -11.20 -14.30 -0.49
C ARG A 132 -11.35 -13.21 -1.56
N GLU A 133 -10.31 -12.99 -2.36
CA GLU A 133 -10.30 -11.94 -3.40
C GLU A 133 -11.23 -12.28 -4.56
N GLU A 134 -11.27 -13.55 -4.97
CA GLU A 134 -12.21 -14.03 -5.99
C GLU A 134 -13.66 -13.95 -5.49
N ILE A 135 -13.92 -14.33 -4.24
CA ILE A 135 -15.23 -14.22 -3.61
C ILE A 135 -15.66 -12.74 -3.57
N PHE A 136 -14.79 -11.86 -3.10
CA PHE A 136 -15.04 -10.43 -3.05
C PHE A 136 -15.33 -9.89 -4.47
N ASN A 137 -14.49 -10.19 -5.45
CA ASN A 137 -14.69 -9.76 -6.83
C ASN A 137 -16.01 -10.30 -7.42
N LEU A 138 -16.42 -11.53 -7.10
CA LEU A 138 -17.70 -12.09 -7.57
C LEU A 138 -18.93 -11.43 -6.94
N PHE A 139 -18.88 -11.07 -5.66
CA PHE A 139 -19.98 -10.39 -4.97
C PHE A 139 -20.05 -8.90 -5.36
N PHE A 140 -18.92 -8.21 -5.40
CA PHE A 140 -18.85 -6.78 -5.69
C PHE A 140 -18.95 -6.46 -7.20
N ASN A 141 -18.40 -7.28 -8.12
CA ASN A 141 -18.62 -7.08 -9.57
C ASN A 141 -20.02 -7.52 -10.04
N ARG A 142 -20.71 -8.45 -9.36
CA ARG A 142 -22.09 -8.80 -9.75
C ARG A 142 -23.09 -7.71 -9.41
N GLN A 143 -22.85 -6.92 -8.36
CA GLN A 143 -23.68 -5.76 -8.04
C GLN A 143 -23.53 -4.66 -9.12
N HIS A 144 -22.35 -4.55 -9.74
CA HIS A 144 -22.13 -3.60 -10.83
C HIS A 144 -22.70 -4.05 -12.19
N ARG A 145 -22.97 -5.35 -12.37
CA ARG A 145 -23.48 -5.92 -13.64
C ARG A 145 -25.00 -6.15 -13.66
N ARG A 146 -25.72 -5.83 -12.56
CA ARG A 146 -27.19 -6.01 -12.46
C ARG A 146 -28.01 -4.72 -12.31
N LYS A 147 -27.40 -3.55 -12.23
CA LYS A 147 -28.08 -2.26 -12.46
C LYS A 147 -27.73 -1.74 -13.85
N GLY A 148 -28.48 -2.20 -14.84
CA GLY A 148 -28.73 -1.36 -16.01
C GLY A 148 -29.68 -0.25 -15.59
N GLY A 149 -29.33 1.00 -15.93
CA GLY A 149 -30.15 2.17 -15.68
C GLY A 149 -29.62 3.07 -14.56
N THR A 150 -28.98 4.15 -15.02
CA THR A 150 -28.90 5.47 -14.38
C THR A 150 -28.08 5.62 -13.08
N GLU A 151 -27.25 6.67 -13.11
CA GLU A 151 -26.55 7.35 -12.00
C GLU A 151 -25.24 6.68 -11.52
N GLN A 152 -24.17 7.17 -12.13
CA GLN A 152 -22.78 7.00 -11.72
C GLN A 152 -22.50 7.87 -10.48
N GLU A 153 -22.38 7.24 -9.31
CA GLU A 153 -21.54 7.73 -8.21
C GLU A 153 -20.55 6.62 -7.86
N GLY A 154 -19.43 6.62 -8.58
CA GLY A 154 -18.35 5.68 -8.37
C GLY A 154 -17.54 6.07 -7.14
N HIS A 155 -17.85 5.48 -5.98
CA HIS A 155 -16.86 5.40 -4.91
C HIS A 155 -15.78 4.38 -5.30
N PRO A 156 -14.50 4.78 -5.37
CA PRO A 156 -13.44 3.87 -5.79
C PRO A 156 -13.12 2.87 -4.69
N GLN A 157 -13.05 1.60 -5.08
CA GLN A 157 -12.55 0.50 -4.25
C GLN A 157 -11.10 0.79 -3.81
N PRO A 158 -10.67 0.32 -2.63
CA PRO A 158 -9.29 0.45 -2.18
C PRO A 158 -8.40 -0.55 -2.94
N GLY A 159 -8.03 -0.19 -4.17
CA GLY A 159 -7.14 -0.96 -5.02
C GLY A 159 -6.61 -0.06 -6.15
N LYS A 160 -5.42 0.51 -5.92
CA LYS A 160 -4.66 1.43 -6.81
C LYS A 160 -5.42 2.71 -7.22
N GLN A 161 -5.00 3.86 -6.67
CA GLN A 161 -5.50 5.18 -7.09
C GLN A 161 -5.34 5.36 -8.60
N VAL A 162 -6.36 5.87 -9.29
CA VAL A 162 -6.30 6.10 -10.74
C VAL A 162 -5.42 7.30 -11.08
N LYS A 163 -4.81 7.32 -12.26
CA LYS A 163 -3.92 8.40 -12.73
C LYS A 163 -4.57 9.10 -13.92
N ILE A 164 -4.98 10.33 -13.74
CA ILE A 164 -5.70 11.10 -14.76
C ILE A 164 -4.69 11.95 -15.51
N LEU A 165 -4.58 11.76 -16.83
CA LEU A 165 -3.62 12.51 -17.65
C LEU A 165 -4.17 13.86 -18.06
N ASP A 166 -3.31 14.88 -17.99
CA ASP A 166 -3.50 16.20 -18.58
C ASP A 166 -2.89 16.27 -19.99
N THR A 167 -3.47 17.12 -20.84
CA THR A 167 -2.99 17.49 -22.18
C THR A 167 -1.49 17.86 -22.18
N SER A 168 -1.03 18.63 -21.18
CA SER A 168 0.36 19.09 -21.10
C SER A 168 1.38 17.96 -21.00
N VAL A 169 1.02 16.90 -20.26
CA VAL A 169 1.86 15.70 -20.06
C VAL A 169 1.90 14.84 -21.30
N VAL A 170 0.76 14.73 -21.97
CA VAL A 170 0.62 13.94 -23.19
C VAL A 170 1.45 14.55 -24.33
N ILE A 171 1.40 15.88 -24.50
CA ILE A 171 2.19 16.58 -25.54
C ILE A 171 3.70 16.47 -25.31
N ASP A 172 4.13 16.53 -24.04
CA ASP A 172 5.55 16.39 -23.67
C ASP A 172 6.11 15.00 -24.05
N GLY A 173 5.30 13.96 -23.82
CA GLY A 173 5.55 12.60 -24.29
C GLY A 173 6.41 11.73 -23.37
N ARG A 174 7.16 12.32 -22.41
CA ARG A 174 8.00 11.55 -21.46
C ARG A 174 7.18 10.59 -20.60
N ILE A 175 5.88 10.84 -20.44
CA ILE A 175 4.97 9.96 -19.70
C ILE A 175 4.92 8.55 -20.27
N ALA A 176 4.99 8.38 -21.60
CA ALA A 176 4.99 7.05 -22.21
C ALA A 176 6.22 6.25 -21.79
N ASP A 177 7.38 6.90 -21.77
CA ASP A 177 8.63 6.24 -21.36
C ASP A 177 8.62 5.94 -19.85
N ILE A 178 8.10 6.86 -19.02
CA ILE A 178 7.93 6.63 -17.58
C ILE A 178 7.00 5.43 -17.32
N CYS A 179 5.87 5.34 -18.03
CA CYS A 179 4.97 4.21 -17.95
C CYS A 179 5.64 2.91 -18.40
N GLN A 180 6.46 2.94 -19.46
CA GLN A 180 7.20 1.78 -19.95
C GLN A 180 8.20 1.24 -18.92
N THR A 181 8.80 2.10 -18.09
CA THR A 181 9.72 1.66 -17.02
C THR A 181 9.02 0.95 -15.85
N GLY A 182 7.68 1.04 -15.77
CA GLY A 182 6.90 0.54 -14.63
C GLY A 182 6.95 1.45 -13.40
N PHE A 183 7.49 2.67 -13.52
CA PHE A 183 7.55 3.63 -12.40
C PHE A 183 6.16 4.17 -12.02
N LEU A 184 5.26 4.30 -13.01
CA LEU A 184 3.87 4.69 -12.78
C LEU A 184 2.99 3.44 -12.62
N ASP A 185 2.61 3.11 -11.39
CA ASP A 185 1.68 1.99 -11.12
C ASP A 185 0.22 2.43 -11.30
N GLY A 186 -0.73 1.48 -11.38
CA GLY A 186 -2.18 1.68 -11.40
C GLY A 186 -2.78 2.11 -12.74
N PRO A 187 -4.12 2.08 -12.86
CA PRO A 187 -4.78 2.37 -14.12
C PRO A 187 -4.65 3.85 -14.49
N ILE A 188 -4.39 4.09 -15.77
CA ILE A 188 -4.37 5.42 -16.38
C ILE A 188 -5.77 5.72 -16.90
N VAL A 189 -6.30 6.89 -16.56
CA VAL A 189 -7.55 7.42 -17.05
C VAL A 189 -7.27 8.53 -18.05
N ILE A 190 -7.81 8.38 -19.27
CA ILE A 190 -7.76 9.39 -20.32
C ILE A 190 -9.18 9.96 -20.49
N PRO A 191 -9.42 11.22 -20.08
CA PRO A 191 -10.71 11.86 -20.27
C PRO A 191 -10.97 12.24 -21.74
N LEU A 192 -12.22 12.16 -22.17
CA LEU A 192 -12.61 12.54 -23.53
C LEU A 192 -12.31 14.02 -23.83
N PHE A 193 -12.56 14.92 -22.88
CA PHE A 193 -12.26 16.35 -23.04
C PHE A 193 -10.75 16.64 -23.23
N VAL A 194 -9.84 15.76 -22.78
CA VAL A 194 -8.40 15.88 -23.05
C VAL A 194 -8.08 15.47 -24.49
N LEU A 195 -8.76 14.44 -25.01
CA LEU A 195 -8.66 14.05 -26.42
C LEU A 195 -9.18 15.16 -27.33
N GLU A 196 -10.32 15.76 -27.00
CA GLU A 196 -10.91 16.87 -27.75
C GLU A 196 -9.98 18.08 -27.78
N GLU A 197 -9.39 18.46 -26.65
CA GLU A 197 -8.39 19.54 -26.59
C GLU A 197 -7.17 19.23 -27.46
N LEU A 198 -6.65 18.00 -27.43
CA LEU A 198 -5.54 17.58 -28.31
C LEU A 198 -5.91 17.63 -29.80
N GLN A 199 -7.13 17.24 -30.16
CA GLN A 199 -7.64 17.35 -31.53
C GLN A 199 -7.74 18.81 -31.97
N HIS A 200 -8.30 19.68 -31.12
CA HIS A 200 -8.36 21.12 -31.40
C HIS A 200 -6.97 21.73 -31.59
N ILE A 201 -5.97 21.31 -30.79
CA ILE A 201 -4.57 21.73 -30.98
C ILE A 201 -3.99 21.17 -32.29
N ALA A 202 -4.31 19.92 -32.64
CA ALA A 202 -3.88 19.26 -33.87
C ALA A 202 -4.48 19.89 -35.14
N ASP A 203 -5.66 20.50 -35.04
CA ASP A 203 -6.32 21.19 -36.15
C ASP A 203 -5.98 22.69 -36.23
N SER A 204 -5.10 23.17 -35.35
CA SER A 204 -4.66 24.56 -35.35
C SER A 204 -4.00 24.96 -36.67
N SER A 205 -4.25 26.21 -37.11
CA SER A 205 -3.58 26.81 -38.27
C SER A 205 -2.07 26.96 -38.05
N ASP A 206 -1.65 27.16 -36.80
CA ASP A 206 -0.24 27.22 -36.40
C ASP A 206 0.41 25.83 -36.54
N ALA A 207 1.45 25.76 -37.39
CA ALA A 207 2.18 24.54 -37.67
C ALA A 207 2.83 23.93 -36.42
N LEU A 208 3.35 24.74 -35.49
CA LEU A 208 4.00 24.25 -34.28
C LEU A 208 2.97 23.65 -33.32
N LYS A 209 1.83 24.30 -33.14
CA LYS A 209 0.72 23.78 -32.32
C LYS A 209 0.18 22.48 -32.92
N ARG A 210 -0.09 22.46 -34.22
CA ARG A 210 -0.54 21.26 -34.95
C ARG A 210 0.40 20.06 -34.79
N ASN A 211 1.71 20.28 -34.95
CA ASN A 211 2.69 19.21 -34.78
C ASN A 211 2.73 18.68 -33.34
N ARG A 212 2.57 19.55 -32.34
CA ARG A 212 2.46 19.16 -30.92
C ARG A 212 1.19 18.36 -30.63
N GLY A 213 0.04 18.79 -31.15
CA GLY A 213 -1.23 18.07 -30.98
C GLY A 213 -1.19 16.67 -31.59
N ARG A 214 -0.69 16.54 -32.84
CA ARG A 214 -0.50 15.23 -33.49
C ARG A 214 0.43 14.32 -32.69
N ARG A 215 1.57 14.84 -32.23
CA ARG A 215 2.49 14.11 -31.36
C ARG A 215 1.80 13.63 -30.08
N GLY A 216 0.97 14.46 -29.46
CA GLY A 216 0.19 14.08 -28.27
C GLY A 216 -0.76 12.91 -28.54
N LEU A 217 -1.48 12.94 -29.67
CA LEU A 217 -2.35 11.83 -30.09
C LEU A 217 -1.56 10.54 -30.34
N ASP A 218 -0.38 10.63 -30.98
CA ASP A 218 0.50 9.48 -31.20
C ASP A 218 0.97 8.86 -29.86
N ILE A 219 1.28 9.71 -28.87
CA ILE A 219 1.67 9.28 -27.53
C ILE A 219 0.52 8.57 -26.81
N LEU A 220 -0.72 9.07 -26.90
CA LEU A 220 -1.88 8.37 -26.33
C LEU A 220 -2.09 7.01 -26.97
N ASN A 221 -1.95 6.93 -28.29
CA ASN A 221 -2.07 5.67 -29.02
C ASN A 221 -0.99 4.65 -28.60
N ARG A 222 0.25 5.12 -28.38
CA ARG A 222 1.33 4.30 -27.81
C ARG A 222 1.00 3.83 -26.40
N ILE A 223 0.51 4.71 -25.52
CA ILE A 223 0.12 4.36 -24.15
C ILE A 223 -1.00 3.31 -24.13
N GLN A 224 -1.97 3.41 -25.04
CA GLN A 224 -3.11 2.50 -25.11
C GLN A 224 -2.76 1.12 -25.66
N ASN A 225 -1.90 1.03 -26.68
CA ASN A 225 -1.69 -0.22 -27.42
C ASN A 225 -0.35 -0.91 -27.14
N GLU A 226 0.68 -0.17 -26.77
CA GLU A 226 2.06 -0.69 -26.70
C GLU A 226 2.57 -0.87 -25.26
N LEU A 227 1.94 -0.21 -24.28
CA LEU A 227 2.43 -0.22 -22.90
C LEU A 227 1.69 -1.26 -22.04
N PRO A 228 2.40 -1.92 -21.10
CA PRO A 228 1.83 -2.93 -20.22
C PRO A 228 1.08 -2.31 -19.02
N ILE A 229 0.26 -1.28 -19.26
CA ILE A 229 -0.51 -0.56 -18.24
C ILE A 229 -2.00 -0.56 -18.59
N GLU A 230 -2.86 -0.68 -17.59
CA GLU A 230 -4.30 -0.60 -17.80
C GLU A 230 -4.71 0.83 -18.14
N VAL A 231 -5.35 1.02 -19.30
CA VAL A 231 -5.85 2.32 -19.75
C VAL A 231 -7.37 2.30 -19.80
N GLN A 232 -7.99 3.30 -19.17
CA GLN A 232 -9.43 3.48 -19.08
C GLN A 232 -9.82 4.82 -19.71
N MET A 233 -10.83 4.81 -20.57
CA MET A 233 -11.41 6.02 -21.14
C MET A 233 -12.51 6.55 -20.22
N TYR A 234 -12.51 7.85 -19.95
CA TYR A 234 -13.61 8.50 -19.22
C TYR A 234 -14.44 9.36 -20.18
N GLU A 235 -15.68 8.93 -20.40
CA GLU A 235 -16.63 9.56 -21.36
C GLU A 235 -17.47 10.68 -20.72
N GLY A 236 -17.42 10.87 -19.41
CA GLY A 236 -18.20 11.91 -18.74
C GLY A 236 -17.65 13.31 -19.05
N ASP A 237 -18.56 14.28 -19.16
CA ASP A 237 -18.21 15.70 -19.23
C ASP A 237 -18.91 16.50 -18.12
N PHE A 238 -18.35 17.67 -17.80
CA PHE A 238 -18.91 18.61 -16.83
C PHE A 238 -19.39 19.84 -17.58
N GLU A 239 -20.64 19.81 -18.05
CA GLU A 239 -21.24 20.90 -18.87
C GLU A 239 -21.19 22.28 -18.18
N ASP A 240 -21.25 22.30 -16.84
CA ASP A 240 -21.16 23.52 -16.03
C ASP A 240 -19.75 24.12 -15.92
N ILE A 241 -18.72 23.43 -16.43
CA ILE A 241 -17.32 23.82 -16.30
C ILE A 241 -16.71 23.92 -17.70
N GLN A 242 -16.28 25.11 -18.12
CA GLN A 242 -15.66 25.28 -19.44
C GLN A 242 -14.16 24.92 -19.44
N GLU A 243 -13.46 25.23 -18.36
CA GLU A 243 -12.01 25.05 -18.27
C GLU A 243 -11.61 23.58 -18.08
N VAL A 244 -10.75 23.07 -18.97
CA VAL A 244 -10.21 21.70 -18.93
C VAL A 244 -9.55 21.39 -17.58
N ASP A 245 -8.76 22.33 -17.05
CA ASP A 245 -8.09 22.22 -15.75
C ASP A 245 -9.09 21.98 -14.60
N SER A 246 -10.19 22.72 -14.61
CA SER A 246 -11.25 22.58 -13.61
C SER A 246 -11.99 21.25 -13.75
N LYS A 247 -12.19 20.76 -15.00
CA LYS A 247 -12.74 19.43 -15.28
C LYS A 247 -11.83 18.31 -14.72
N LEU A 248 -10.51 18.43 -14.92
CA LEU A 248 -9.52 17.47 -14.39
C LEU A 248 -9.58 17.38 -12.87
N ILE A 249 -9.63 18.52 -12.16
CA ILE A 249 -9.70 18.56 -10.70
C ILE A 249 -11.00 17.92 -10.21
N LYS A 250 -12.13 18.23 -10.87
CA LYS A 250 -13.43 17.65 -10.51
C LYS A 250 -13.43 16.14 -10.71
N LEU A 251 -12.89 15.65 -11.83
CA LEU A 251 -12.76 14.23 -12.12
C LEU A 251 -11.87 13.52 -11.08
N ALA A 252 -10.74 14.13 -10.71
CA ALA A 252 -9.84 13.57 -9.70
C ALA A 252 -10.51 13.44 -8.34
N LYS A 253 -11.36 14.39 -7.95
CA LYS A 253 -12.15 14.28 -6.71
C LYS A 253 -13.19 13.17 -6.77
N LEU A 254 -13.88 13.03 -7.90
CA LEU A 254 -14.91 11.99 -8.10
C LEU A 254 -14.30 10.59 -8.05
N MET A 255 -13.17 10.38 -8.73
CA MET A 255 -12.52 9.07 -8.83
C MET A 255 -11.49 8.80 -7.71
N ASN A 256 -11.33 9.72 -6.74
CA ASN A 256 -10.22 9.72 -5.78
C ASN A 256 -8.86 9.48 -6.46
N GLY A 257 -8.69 10.10 -7.63
CA GLY A 257 -7.58 9.94 -8.53
C GLY A 257 -6.45 10.94 -8.27
N ILE A 258 -5.34 10.72 -8.95
CA ILE A 258 -4.16 11.57 -8.94
C ILE A 258 -4.06 12.24 -10.31
N VAL A 259 -3.94 13.57 -10.35
CA VAL A 259 -3.73 14.30 -11.60
C VAL A 259 -2.25 14.21 -12.00
N VAL A 260 -1.97 13.84 -13.24
CA VAL A 260 -0.62 13.85 -13.81
C VAL A 260 -0.52 15.03 -14.76
N THR A 261 0.27 16.05 -14.40
CA THR A 261 0.41 17.30 -15.18
C THR A 261 1.85 17.79 -15.24
N ASN A 262 2.20 18.59 -16.24
CA ASN A 262 3.45 19.32 -16.32
C ASN A 262 3.27 20.80 -15.98
N ASP A 263 2.02 21.26 -15.84
CA ASP A 263 1.68 22.64 -15.55
C ASP A 263 1.86 22.95 -14.05
N TYR A 264 2.67 23.97 -13.77
CA TYR A 264 2.95 24.44 -12.42
C TYR A 264 1.72 25.10 -11.76
N ASN A 265 0.90 25.82 -12.54
CA ASN A 265 -0.29 26.48 -12.05
C ASN A 265 -1.36 25.44 -11.67
N LEU A 266 -1.60 24.45 -12.53
CA LEU A 266 -2.53 23.36 -12.23
C LEU A 266 -2.10 22.60 -10.97
N ASN A 267 -0.79 22.38 -10.79
CA ASN A 267 -0.25 21.78 -9.56
C ASN A 267 -0.65 22.60 -8.31
N LYS A 268 -0.44 23.92 -8.32
CA LYS A 268 -0.80 24.81 -7.20
C LYS A 268 -2.30 24.81 -6.90
N VAL A 269 -3.14 24.80 -7.92
CA VAL A 269 -4.60 24.75 -7.74
C VAL A 269 -5.03 23.41 -7.16
N CYS A 270 -4.48 22.30 -7.64
CA CYS A 270 -4.75 20.96 -7.10
C CYS A 270 -4.34 20.84 -5.63
N GLU A 271 -3.17 21.34 -5.22
CA GLU A 271 -2.71 21.38 -3.83
C GLU A 271 -3.74 22.10 -2.93
N PHE A 272 -4.20 23.29 -3.36
CA PHE A 272 -5.22 24.05 -2.63
C PHE A 272 -6.55 23.28 -2.52
N GLN A 273 -6.91 22.56 -3.57
CA GLN A 273 -8.12 21.74 -3.63
C GLN A 273 -7.98 20.34 -3.00
N LYS A 274 -6.82 20.04 -2.38
CA LYS A 274 -6.48 18.75 -1.76
C LYS A 274 -6.56 17.56 -2.72
N VAL A 275 -6.26 17.79 -3.99
CA VAL A 275 -6.10 16.76 -5.01
C VAL A 275 -4.62 16.41 -5.14
N LYS A 276 -4.31 15.12 -5.15
CA LYS A 276 -2.92 14.67 -5.33
C LYS A 276 -2.47 14.92 -6.76
N VAL A 277 -1.22 15.34 -6.92
CA VAL A 277 -0.60 15.62 -8.21
C VAL A 277 0.70 14.86 -8.36
N LEU A 278 0.95 14.34 -9.56
CA LEU A 278 2.25 13.87 -10.01
C LEU A 278 2.73 14.78 -11.13
N ASN A 279 3.77 15.56 -10.86
CA ASN A 279 4.38 16.42 -11.85
C ASN A 279 5.65 15.78 -12.42
N ILE A 280 5.73 15.63 -13.75
CA ILE A 280 6.89 14.98 -14.38
C ILE A 280 8.14 15.86 -14.28
N ASN A 281 8.00 17.18 -14.25
CA ASN A 281 9.14 18.08 -14.03
C ASN A 281 9.70 17.93 -12.61
N ASP A 282 8.83 17.72 -11.61
CA ASP A 282 9.26 17.43 -10.24
C ASP A 282 9.98 16.08 -10.17
N LEU A 283 9.45 15.06 -10.85
CA LEU A 283 10.11 13.76 -10.97
C LEU A 283 11.49 13.88 -11.64
N ALA A 284 11.57 14.60 -12.76
CA ALA A 284 12.82 14.83 -13.48
C ALA A 284 13.87 15.53 -12.61
N ASN A 285 13.45 16.50 -11.78
CA ASN A 285 14.34 17.16 -10.83
C ASN A 285 14.77 16.22 -9.68
N ALA A 286 13.88 15.35 -9.20
CA ALA A 286 14.16 14.42 -8.12
C ALA A 286 15.16 13.31 -8.51
N VAL A 287 15.22 12.94 -9.79
CA VAL A 287 16.16 11.94 -10.31
C VAL A 287 17.47 12.53 -10.82
N LYS A 288 17.70 13.84 -10.63
CA LYS A 288 19.00 14.46 -10.98
C LYS A 288 20.12 13.82 -10.16
N PRO A 289 21.29 13.53 -10.77
CA PRO A 289 22.41 12.94 -10.06
C PRO A 289 22.80 13.73 -8.81
N VAL A 290 22.88 13.02 -7.67
CA VAL A 290 23.33 13.60 -6.41
C VAL A 290 24.84 13.45 -6.33
N VAL A 291 25.56 14.49 -6.73
CA VAL A 291 27.00 14.58 -6.47
C VAL A 291 27.29 14.81 -4.98
N LEU A 292 28.12 13.98 -4.36
CA LEU A 292 28.52 14.11 -2.95
C LEU A 292 29.96 14.66 -2.80
N PRO A 293 30.29 15.32 -1.67
CA PRO A 293 31.69 15.59 -1.32
C PRO A 293 32.52 14.30 -1.31
N GLY A 294 33.69 14.33 -1.93
CA GLY A 294 34.57 13.17 -2.12
C GLY A 294 34.30 12.37 -3.40
N GLU A 295 33.27 12.67 -4.18
CA GLU A 295 33.07 12.04 -5.49
C GLU A 295 34.01 12.63 -6.55
N GLU A 296 34.43 11.77 -7.47
CA GLU A 296 35.25 12.14 -8.62
C GLU A 296 34.35 12.42 -9.83
N LEU A 297 34.57 13.56 -10.47
CA LEU A 297 33.87 13.95 -11.70
C LEU A 297 34.89 14.25 -12.81
N ASN A 298 34.59 13.79 -14.02
CA ASN A 298 35.33 14.21 -15.21
C ASN A 298 34.62 15.40 -15.86
N VAL A 299 35.23 16.58 -15.83
CA VAL A 299 34.59 17.82 -16.26
C VAL A 299 35.45 18.58 -17.26
N GLN A 300 34.81 19.25 -18.22
CA GLN A 300 35.47 20.17 -19.13
C GLN A 300 35.36 21.60 -18.60
N LEU A 301 36.49 22.25 -18.39
CA LEU A 301 36.52 23.63 -17.94
C LEU A 301 36.30 24.57 -19.11
N ILE A 302 35.29 25.44 -19.00
CA ILE A 302 34.79 26.26 -20.11
C ILE A 302 35.25 27.71 -19.98
N LYS A 303 35.25 28.25 -18.76
CA LYS A 303 35.54 29.68 -18.51
C LYS A 303 36.25 29.91 -17.18
N ASP A 304 36.85 31.09 -17.02
CA ASP A 304 37.39 31.57 -15.76
C ASP A 304 36.29 31.74 -14.70
N GLY A 305 36.63 31.42 -13.45
CA GLY A 305 35.79 31.68 -12.29
C GLY A 305 35.85 33.11 -11.80
N LYS A 306 35.10 33.40 -10.73
CA LYS A 306 35.07 34.75 -10.14
C LYS A 306 36.39 35.10 -9.46
N GLU A 307 37.06 34.12 -8.87
CA GLU A 307 38.38 34.30 -8.25
C GLU A 307 39.52 33.94 -9.22
N HIS A 308 40.69 34.55 -9.02
CA HIS A 308 41.82 34.45 -9.95
C HIS A 308 42.34 33.04 -10.26
N HIS A 309 42.04 32.05 -9.40
CA HIS A 309 42.49 30.66 -9.57
C HIS A 309 41.37 29.69 -9.95
N GLN A 310 40.13 30.15 -10.06
CA GLN A 310 38.99 29.27 -10.32
C GLN A 310 38.76 29.05 -11.82
N GLY A 311 38.31 27.85 -12.16
CA GLY A 311 37.69 27.54 -13.44
C GLY A 311 36.23 27.12 -13.24
N ILE A 312 35.39 27.31 -14.26
CA ILE A 312 33.98 26.90 -14.22
C ILE A 312 33.72 25.82 -15.28
N ALA A 313 33.08 24.75 -14.85
CA ALA A 313 32.46 23.72 -15.68
C ALA A 313 30.95 23.67 -15.43
N TYR A 314 30.24 22.95 -16.27
CA TYR A 314 28.81 22.69 -16.11
C TYR A 314 28.55 21.19 -16.26
N LEU A 315 27.66 20.65 -15.44
CA LEU A 315 27.05 19.34 -15.72
C LEU A 315 26.06 19.46 -16.88
N ASP A 316 25.65 18.30 -17.43
CA ASP A 316 24.68 18.22 -18.52
C ASP A 316 23.31 18.83 -18.15
N ASP A 317 22.98 18.89 -16.86
CA ASP A 317 21.75 19.49 -16.34
C ASP A 317 21.86 21.01 -16.08
N GLY A 318 23.01 21.62 -16.38
CA GLY A 318 23.29 23.04 -16.18
C GLY A 318 23.81 23.41 -14.79
N THR A 319 24.01 22.44 -13.88
CA THR A 319 24.62 22.70 -12.56
C THR A 319 26.03 23.24 -12.71
N MET A 320 26.31 24.38 -12.07
CA MET A 320 27.62 25.03 -12.15
C MET A 320 28.62 24.33 -11.22
N ILE A 321 29.76 23.93 -11.76
CA ILE A 321 30.90 23.39 -11.02
C ILE A 321 32.01 24.43 -11.00
N VAL A 322 32.38 24.89 -9.81
CA VAL A 322 33.51 25.78 -9.57
C VAL A 322 34.71 24.93 -9.15
N VAL A 323 35.74 24.89 -9.97
CA VAL A 323 36.97 24.14 -9.72
C VAL A 323 38.05 25.11 -9.22
N GLU A 324 38.44 24.98 -7.95
CA GLU A 324 39.58 25.69 -7.38
C GLU A 324 40.87 25.25 -8.08
N GLU A 325 41.76 26.19 -8.39
CA GLU A 325 42.97 25.96 -9.22
C GLU A 325 42.68 25.45 -10.65
N GLY A 326 41.42 25.53 -11.10
CA GLY A 326 41.00 25.10 -12.44
C GLY A 326 41.46 26.01 -13.58
N LYS A 327 41.93 27.23 -13.30
CA LYS A 327 42.26 28.21 -14.35
C LYS A 327 43.28 27.71 -15.38
N ASN A 328 44.30 26.97 -14.95
CA ASN A 328 45.34 26.45 -15.84
C ASN A 328 44.86 25.31 -16.76
N TYR A 329 43.63 24.83 -16.53
CA TYR A 329 43.03 23.69 -17.23
C TYR A 329 41.82 24.11 -18.08
N ILE A 330 41.57 25.40 -18.27
CA ILE A 330 40.51 25.90 -19.16
C ILE A 330 40.70 25.33 -20.58
N GLY A 331 39.60 24.85 -21.16
CA GLY A 331 39.55 24.18 -22.46
C GLY A 331 39.86 22.67 -22.41
N LYS A 332 40.33 22.14 -21.29
CA LYS A 332 40.67 20.71 -21.11
C LYS A 332 39.62 19.97 -20.29
N ARG A 333 39.53 18.65 -20.48
CA ARG A 333 38.83 17.74 -19.56
C ARG A 333 39.79 17.25 -18.49
N ILE A 334 39.40 17.39 -17.22
CA ILE A 334 40.18 16.96 -16.06
C ILE A 334 39.30 16.22 -15.05
N ASP A 335 39.91 15.32 -14.28
CA ASP A 335 39.26 14.70 -13.13
C ASP A 335 39.36 15.63 -11.93
N VAL A 336 38.22 15.93 -11.34
CA VAL A 336 38.07 16.80 -10.17
C VAL A 336 37.41 16.04 -9.04
N LEU A 337 37.86 16.30 -7.81
CA LEU A 337 37.25 15.80 -6.60
C LEU A 337 36.34 16.88 -6.01
N VAL A 338 35.11 16.51 -5.71
CA VAL A 338 34.10 17.41 -5.15
C VAL A 338 34.45 17.72 -3.70
N THR A 339 34.65 18.99 -3.37
CA THR A 339 34.97 19.44 -2.00
C THR A 339 33.72 19.78 -1.21
N SER A 340 32.76 20.47 -1.83
CA SER A 340 31.51 20.85 -1.18
C SER A 340 30.41 21.12 -2.21
N VAL A 341 29.16 21.08 -1.75
CA VAL A 341 27.99 21.39 -2.57
C VAL A 341 27.21 22.48 -1.84
N LEU A 342 26.94 23.58 -2.54
CA LEU A 342 26.19 24.72 -2.02
C LEU A 342 24.89 24.87 -2.82
N GLN A 343 23.76 24.96 -2.10
CA GLN A 343 22.48 25.31 -2.69
C GLN A 343 22.32 26.84 -2.66
N THR A 344 22.07 27.44 -3.81
CA THR A 344 21.79 28.88 -3.96
C THR A 344 20.36 29.11 -4.46
N SER A 345 19.89 30.36 -4.42
CA SER A 345 18.58 30.74 -4.96
C SER A 345 18.44 30.52 -6.47
N ALA A 346 19.55 30.51 -7.22
CA ALA A 346 19.58 30.25 -8.65
C ALA A 346 19.78 28.76 -9.00
N GLY A 347 19.88 27.89 -8.00
CA GLY A 347 20.12 26.47 -8.18
C GLY A 347 21.33 25.96 -7.40
N ARG A 348 21.81 24.78 -7.78
CA ARG A 348 22.90 24.08 -7.11
C ARG A 348 24.26 24.50 -7.69
N MET A 349 25.25 24.68 -6.82
CA MET A 349 26.64 24.96 -7.18
C MET A 349 27.54 23.91 -6.52
N ILE A 350 28.43 23.31 -7.30
CA ILE A 350 29.37 22.28 -6.83
C ILE A 350 30.75 22.90 -6.80
N PHE A 351 31.49 22.71 -5.70
CA PHE A 351 32.88 23.12 -5.56
C PHE A 351 33.76 21.88 -5.64
N ALA A 352 34.85 21.97 -6.38
CA ALA A 352 35.76 20.86 -6.61
C ALA A 352 37.22 21.30 -6.72
N LYS A 353 38.15 20.35 -6.63
CA LYS A 353 39.60 20.55 -6.82
C LYS A 353 40.15 19.53 -7.81
N PRO A 354 41.17 19.84 -8.62
CA PRO A 354 41.82 18.85 -9.47
C PRO A 354 42.39 17.70 -8.64
N LYS A 355 42.09 16.46 -9.04
CA LYS A 355 42.53 15.24 -8.32
C LYS A 355 44.06 15.13 -8.17
N LEU A 356 44.82 15.76 -9.06
CA LEU A 356 46.28 15.78 -9.03
C LEU A 356 46.85 16.55 -7.82
N LEU A 357 46.10 17.51 -7.26
CA LEU A 357 46.55 18.32 -6.12
C LEU A 357 46.46 17.59 -4.78
N GLU A 358 45.50 16.67 -4.62
CA GLU A 358 45.31 15.96 -3.35
C GLU A 358 46.37 14.87 -3.13
N LYS A 359 46.99 14.33 -4.18
CA LYS A 359 48.12 13.38 -4.04
C LYS A 359 49.44 14.03 -3.57
N ALA A 360 49.50 15.36 -3.49
CA ALA A 360 50.69 16.12 -3.13
C ALA A 360 50.62 16.76 -1.73
N LEU A 361 49.51 16.57 -1.02
CA LEU A 361 49.27 16.97 0.37
C LEU A 361 49.13 15.71 1.24
#